data_AF-A0A6J8EDS6-F1
#
_entry.id   AF-A0A6J8EDS6-F1
#
_cell.length_a   1.000
_cell.length_b   1.000
_cell.length_c   1.000
_cell.angle_alpha   90.00
_cell.angle_beta   90.00
_cell.angle_gamma   90.00
#
_symmetry.space_group_name_H-M   'P 1'
#
loop_
_entity.id
_entity.type
_entity.pdbx_description
1 polymer ?
#
loop_
_entity_poly.entity_id
_entity_poly.type
_entity_poly.pdbx_seq_one_letter_code
_entity_poly.pdbx_strand_id
1 'polypeptide(L)'
;MAVVRETLKYGADPFQKDIYGQNSFHHITSMMGPNSLKILLLLLHKFENSQRDMNIQDNYGNTPLHNACTFSNKDEVWCTSLRVVVIRILLANGVNLNEVNRHKQTPFHLLIFQYHKIVTNYRSENEKFIHNIVALISLFLSYDVDIGDKRPE
;
A
#
# COMPACT_ATOMS: atom_id res chain seq x y z
N MET A 1 -8.91 -11.22 -14.44
CA MET A 1 -9.75 -11.72 -13.32
C MET A 1 -10.05 -13.22 -13.40
N ALA A 2 -10.41 -13.79 -14.56
CA ALA A 2 -10.70 -15.23 -14.68
C ALA A 2 -9.48 -16.11 -14.28
N VAL A 3 -8.30 -15.79 -14.82
CA VAL A 3 -7.05 -16.50 -14.52
C VAL A 3 -6.77 -16.55 -13.01
N VAL A 4 -6.77 -15.39 -12.33
CA VAL A 4 -6.49 -15.31 -10.88
C VAL A 4 -7.44 -16.20 -10.07
N ARG A 5 -8.76 -16.16 -10.37
CA ARG A 5 -9.73 -17.01 -9.67
C ARG A 5 -9.46 -18.49 -9.90
N GLU A 6 -9.12 -18.86 -11.13
CA GLU A 6 -8.86 -20.25 -11.49
C GLU A 6 -7.58 -20.77 -10.81
N THR A 7 -6.49 -20.00 -10.84
CA THR A 7 -5.23 -20.37 -10.19
C THR A 7 -5.40 -20.54 -8.68
N LEU A 8 -6.21 -19.70 -8.04
CA LEU A 8 -6.55 -19.84 -6.62
C LEU A 8 -7.41 -21.07 -6.31
N LYS A 9 -8.22 -21.58 -7.25
CA LYS A 9 -8.94 -22.86 -7.07
C LYS A 9 -7.98 -24.05 -7.11
N TYR A 10 -6.96 -23.97 -7.95
CA TYR A 10 -5.91 -24.99 -8.07
C TYR A 10 -4.84 -24.91 -6.99
N GLY A 11 -5.05 -24.13 -5.92
CA GLY A 11 -4.18 -24.13 -4.74
C GLY A 11 -2.97 -23.21 -4.83
N ALA A 12 -2.93 -22.26 -5.77
CA ALA A 12 -1.89 -21.24 -5.74
C ALA A 12 -1.97 -20.42 -4.45
N ASP A 13 -0.83 -20.32 -3.75
CA ASP A 13 -0.71 -19.53 -2.53
C ASP A 13 -0.32 -18.08 -2.87
N PRO A 14 -1.21 -17.09 -2.64
CA PRO A 14 -0.90 -15.69 -2.89
C PRO A 14 0.09 -15.09 -1.87
N PHE A 15 0.33 -15.76 -0.74
CA PHE A 15 1.18 -15.28 0.35
C PHE A 15 2.62 -15.78 0.23
N GLN A 16 2.87 -16.75 -0.65
CA GLN A 16 4.20 -17.21 -0.98
C GLN A 16 5.07 -16.03 -1.45
N LYS A 17 6.27 -15.93 -0.87
CA LYS A 17 7.27 -14.94 -1.26
C LYS A 17 8.03 -15.40 -2.50
N ASP A 18 8.30 -14.46 -3.39
CA ASP A 18 9.22 -14.62 -4.51
C ASP A 18 10.69 -14.42 -4.06
N ILE A 19 11.60 -14.39 -5.04
CA ILE A 19 13.05 -14.20 -4.81
C ILE A 19 13.42 -12.84 -4.21
N TYR A 20 12.52 -11.85 -4.29
CA TYR A 20 12.68 -10.52 -3.70
C TYR A 20 12.05 -10.43 -2.31
N GLY A 21 11.51 -11.54 -1.79
CA GLY A 21 10.78 -11.56 -0.54
C GLY A 21 9.37 -10.98 -0.65
N GLN A 22 8.90 -10.72 -1.87
CA GLN A 22 7.61 -10.08 -2.14
C GLN A 22 6.53 -11.14 -2.33
N ASN A 23 5.36 -10.89 -1.73
CA ASN A 23 4.16 -11.69 -1.96
C ASN A 23 3.15 -10.93 -2.85
N SER A 24 1.96 -11.50 -3.07
CA SER A 24 0.94 -10.87 -3.92
C SER A 24 0.58 -9.45 -3.48
N PHE A 25 0.57 -9.15 -2.18
CA PHE A 25 0.24 -7.80 -1.71
C PHE A 25 1.29 -6.76 -2.10
N HIS A 26 2.57 -7.11 -2.11
CA HIS A 26 3.65 -6.22 -2.59
C HIS A 26 3.47 -5.87 -4.07
N HIS A 27 3.15 -6.87 -4.90
CA HIS A 27 2.95 -6.69 -6.33
C HIS A 27 1.67 -5.89 -6.63
N ILE A 28 0.57 -6.22 -5.95
CA ILE A 28 -0.72 -5.51 -6.07
C ILE A 28 -0.56 -4.03 -5.73
N THR A 29 0.15 -3.72 -4.62
CA THR A 29 0.36 -2.35 -4.14
C THR A 29 1.33 -1.56 -5.01
N SER A 30 2.23 -2.22 -5.74
CA SER A 30 3.14 -1.54 -6.69
C SER A 30 2.50 -1.23 -8.04
N MET A 31 1.57 -2.04 -8.54
CA MET A 31 1.02 -1.89 -9.91
C MET A 31 -0.10 -0.86 -10.03
N MET A 32 -0.77 -0.50 -8.91
CA MET A 32 -1.74 0.60 -8.79
C MET A 32 -2.72 0.79 -9.97
N GLY A 33 -3.36 -0.30 -10.42
CA GLY A 33 -4.40 -0.27 -11.47
C GLY A 33 -5.76 -0.81 -11.01
N PRO A 34 -6.85 -0.58 -11.77
CA PRO A 34 -8.19 -1.08 -11.43
C PRO A 34 -8.25 -2.60 -11.24
N ASN A 35 -7.41 -3.34 -11.97
CA ASN A 35 -7.28 -4.79 -11.79
C ASN A 35 -6.60 -5.15 -10.47
N SER A 36 -5.60 -4.40 -10.04
CA SER A 36 -4.92 -4.60 -8.76
C SER A 36 -5.89 -4.45 -7.58
N LEU A 37 -6.75 -3.43 -7.59
CA LEU A 37 -7.78 -3.26 -6.56
C LEU A 37 -8.77 -4.43 -6.53
N LYS A 38 -9.24 -4.90 -7.70
CA LYS A 38 -10.14 -6.06 -7.78
C LYS A 38 -9.48 -7.33 -7.24
N ILE A 39 -8.18 -7.51 -7.48
CA ILE A 39 -7.42 -8.65 -6.95
C ILE A 39 -7.23 -8.51 -5.44
N LEU A 40 -6.91 -7.31 -4.94
CA LEU A 40 -6.79 -7.03 -3.50
C LEU A 40 -8.07 -7.44 -2.76
N LEU A 41 -9.22 -6.92 -3.21
CA LEU A 41 -10.52 -7.21 -2.61
C LEU A 41 -10.86 -8.71 -2.69
N LEU A 42 -10.55 -9.37 -3.81
CA LEU A 42 -10.74 -10.81 -3.95
C LEU A 42 -9.92 -11.60 -2.92
N LEU A 43 -8.64 -11.24 -2.72
CA LEU A 43 -7.78 -11.92 -1.76
C LEU A 43 -8.24 -11.67 -0.32
N LEU A 44 -8.57 -10.41 0.02
CA LEU A 44 -9.07 -10.06 1.35
C LEU A 44 -10.35 -10.82 1.70
N HIS A 45 -11.29 -10.91 0.76
CA HIS A 45 -12.54 -11.66 0.95
C HIS A 45 -12.30 -13.18 1.01
N LYS A 46 -11.48 -13.73 0.10
CA LYS A 46 -11.26 -15.19 0.06
C LYS A 46 -10.52 -15.71 1.29
N PHE A 47 -9.64 -14.90 1.87
CA PHE A 47 -8.79 -15.25 3.00
C PHE A 47 -9.14 -14.43 4.26
N GLU A 48 -10.40 -14.02 4.39
CA GLU A 48 -10.86 -13.20 5.52
C GLU A 48 -10.66 -13.93 6.85
N ASN A 49 -10.97 -15.23 6.88
CA ASN A 49 -10.83 -16.13 8.04
C ASN A 49 -9.43 -16.74 8.18
N SER A 50 -8.49 -16.36 7.32
CA SER A 50 -7.10 -16.80 7.41
C SER A 50 -6.26 -15.74 8.10
N GLN A 51 -5.34 -16.17 8.96
CA GLN A 51 -4.35 -15.27 9.55
C GLN A 51 -3.38 -14.84 8.43
N ARG A 52 -3.73 -13.75 7.75
CA ARG A 52 -2.90 -13.12 6.73
C ARG A 52 -2.06 -12.04 7.39
N ASP A 53 -0.74 -12.19 7.31
CA ASP A 53 0.16 -11.10 7.69
C ASP A 53 0.33 -10.16 6.50
N MET A 54 -0.08 -8.90 6.68
CA MET A 54 0.09 -7.84 5.69
C MET A 54 1.21 -6.86 6.07
N ASN A 55 1.89 -7.10 7.20
CA ASN A 55 3.10 -6.39 7.62
C ASN A 55 4.37 -7.12 7.17
N ILE A 56 4.21 -8.20 6.40
CA ILE A 56 5.31 -8.95 5.80
C ILE A 56 6.26 -7.99 5.08
N GLN A 57 7.53 -8.05 5.46
CA GLN A 57 8.60 -7.31 4.78
C GLN A 57 9.19 -8.11 3.62
N ASP A 58 9.51 -7.40 2.53
CA ASP A 58 10.34 -7.88 1.45
C ASP A 58 11.84 -7.83 1.80
N ASN A 59 12.71 -8.18 0.84
CA ASN A 59 14.17 -8.18 1.04
C ASN A 59 14.76 -6.77 1.25
N TYR A 60 13.99 -5.70 1.09
CA TYR A 60 14.39 -4.33 1.40
C TYR A 60 13.79 -3.84 2.73
N GLY A 61 13.05 -4.69 3.43
CA GLY A 61 12.31 -4.28 4.62
C GLY A 61 11.00 -3.54 4.31
N ASN A 62 10.62 -3.43 3.03
CA ASN A 62 9.38 -2.75 2.66
C ASN A 62 8.20 -3.69 2.91
N THR A 63 7.18 -3.17 3.58
CA THR A 63 5.85 -3.81 3.66
C THR A 63 5.02 -3.45 2.43
N PRO A 64 3.88 -4.13 2.17
CA PRO A 64 2.93 -3.70 1.15
C PRO A 64 2.49 -2.23 1.30
N LEU A 65 2.42 -1.71 2.54
CA LEU A 65 2.10 -0.30 2.78
C LEU A 65 3.25 0.63 2.34
N HIS A 66 4.52 0.23 2.50
CA HIS A 66 5.65 0.98 1.94
C HIS A 66 5.51 1.09 0.42
N ASN A 67 5.26 -0.03 -0.28
CA ASN A 67 5.08 -0.04 -1.73
C ASN A 67 3.90 0.83 -2.16
N ALA A 68 2.78 0.77 -1.43
CA ALA A 68 1.61 1.62 -1.66
C ALA A 68 1.89 3.12 -1.48
N CYS A 69 2.98 3.51 -0.81
CA CYS A 69 3.41 4.92 -0.67
C CYS A 69 4.47 5.34 -1.71
N THR A 70 4.92 4.44 -2.57
CA THR A 70 5.91 4.73 -3.63
C THR A 70 5.26 4.99 -4.98
N PHE A 71 5.68 6.06 -5.66
CA PHE A 71 5.16 6.45 -6.97
C PHE A 71 6.21 6.11 -8.02
N SER A 72 5.84 5.39 -9.08
CA SER A 72 6.74 5.31 -10.23
C SER A 72 6.62 6.61 -11.03
N ASN A 73 7.71 7.07 -11.64
CA ASN A 73 7.71 8.29 -12.47
C ASN A 73 6.80 8.17 -13.71
N LYS A 74 6.33 6.95 -14.02
CA LYS A 74 5.44 6.63 -15.14
C LYS A 74 3.98 6.58 -14.71
N ASP A 75 3.71 6.50 -13.40
CA ASP A 75 2.35 6.52 -12.87
C ASP A 75 1.87 7.96 -12.87
N GLU A 76 1.11 8.29 -13.91
CA GLU A 76 0.42 9.55 -14.01
C GLU A 76 -0.32 9.86 -12.70
N VAL A 77 -0.34 11.15 -12.36
CA VAL A 77 -1.15 11.80 -11.32
C VAL A 77 -2.56 11.21 -11.16
N TRP A 78 -3.13 10.64 -12.23
CA TRP A 78 -4.42 9.99 -12.26
C TRP A 78 -4.59 8.81 -11.28
N CYS A 79 -3.52 8.07 -10.96
CA CYS A 79 -3.61 6.92 -10.06
C CYS A 79 -3.66 7.29 -8.57
N THR A 80 -3.54 8.58 -8.22
CA THR A 80 -3.48 9.01 -6.81
C THR A 80 -4.80 8.73 -6.06
N SER A 81 -5.96 8.86 -6.71
CA SER A 81 -7.24 8.53 -6.08
C SER A 81 -7.39 7.03 -5.78
N LEU A 82 -6.86 6.16 -6.65
CA LEU A 82 -6.85 4.72 -6.38
C LEU A 82 -5.91 4.37 -5.21
N ARG A 83 -4.79 5.08 -5.11
CA ARG A 83 -3.83 4.91 -4.02
C ARG A 83 -4.45 5.24 -2.67
N VAL A 84 -5.25 6.30 -2.57
CA VAL A 84 -6.05 6.62 -1.38
C VAL A 84 -6.93 5.44 -0.98
N VAL A 85 -7.63 4.83 -1.93
CA VAL A 85 -8.51 3.67 -1.66
C VAL A 85 -7.70 2.46 -1.18
N VAL A 86 -6.59 2.14 -1.84
CA VAL A 86 -5.75 0.98 -1.46
C VAL A 86 -5.16 1.17 -0.06
N ILE A 87 -4.62 2.35 0.25
CA ILE A 87 -4.06 2.65 1.57
C ILE A 87 -5.16 2.56 2.64
N ARG A 88 -6.36 3.10 2.39
CA ARG A 88 -7.50 2.96 3.32
C ARG A 88 -7.85 1.49 3.58
N ILE A 89 -7.86 0.66 2.54
CA ILE A 89 -8.13 -0.78 2.67
C ILE A 89 -7.06 -1.45 3.53
N LEU A 90 -5.78 -1.17 3.27
CA LEU A 90 -4.67 -1.74 4.05
C LEU A 90 -4.79 -1.34 5.53
N LEU A 91 -4.98 -0.04 5.82
CA LEU A 91 -5.14 0.48 7.18
C LEU A 91 -6.35 -0.13 7.90
N ALA A 92 -7.49 -0.26 7.23
CA ALA A 92 -8.69 -0.90 7.80
C ALA A 92 -8.49 -2.39 8.13
N ASN A 93 -7.42 -3.01 7.60
CA ASN A 93 -7.07 -4.39 7.86
C ASN A 93 -5.85 -4.52 8.80
N GLY A 94 -5.55 -3.48 9.59
CA GLY A 94 -4.62 -3.56 10.71
C GLY A 94 -3.14 -3.60 10.35
N VAL A 95 -2.75 -3.05 9.19
CA VAL A 95 -1.31 -2.88 8.90
C VAL A 95 -0.65 -1.91 9.89
N ASN A 96 0.57 -2.22 10.29
CA ASN A 96 1.40 -1.34 11.10
C ASN A 96 1.98 -0.24 10.19
N LEU A 97 1.53 0.99 10.42
CA LEU A 97 1.96 2.18 9.68
C LEU A 97 3.33 2.72 10.11
N ASN A 98 3.88 2.20 11.20
CA ASN A 98 5.16 2.61 11.80
C ASN A 98 6.29 1.60 11.57
N GLU A 99 6.05 0.51 10.82
CA GLU A 99 7.12 -0.38 10.39
C GLU A 99 8.20 0.37 9.62
N VAL A 100 9.46 0.05 9.88
CA VAL A 100 10.60 0.67 9.21
C VAL A 100 11.26 -0.31 8.25
N ASN A 101 11.56 0.16 7.04
CA ASN A 101 12.36 -0.60 6.09
C ASN A 101 13.86 -0.59 6.46
N ARG A 102 14.72 -1.22 5.63
CA ARG A 102 16.17 -1.26 5.86
C ARG A 102 16.86 0.11 5.79
N HIS A 103 16.19 1.11 5.23
CA HIS A 103 16.64 2.51 5.24
C HIS A 103 16.13 3.29 6.47
N LYS A 104 15.51 2.61 7.44
CA LYS A 104 14.88 3.20 8.63
C LYS A 104 13.74 4.17 8.29
N GLN A 105 13.08 3.96 7.14
CA GLN A 105 11.97 4.78 6.69
C GLN A 105 10.66 4.06 6.97
N THR A 106 9.67 4.77 7.50
CA THR A 106 8.28 4.31 7.55
C THR A 106 7.59 4.54 6.20
N PRO A 107 6.41 3.94 5.95
CA PRO A 107 5.61 4.27 4.77
C PRO A 107 5.32 5.77 4.65
N PHE A 108 5.12 6.47 5.77
CA PHE A 108 4.89 7.92 5.77
C PHE A 108 6.12 8.71 5.29
N HIS A 109 7.33 8.31 5.67
CA HIS A 109 8.57 8.92 5.15
C HIS A 109 8.64 8.81 3.63
N LEU A 110 8.27 7.66 3.07
CA LEU A 110 8.24 7.44 1.62
C LEU A 110 7.18 8.32 0.94
N LEU A 111 5.99 8.44 1.52
CA LEU A 111 4.92 9.30 1.01
C LEU A 111 5.38 10.77 0.87
N ILE A 112 6.01 11.31 1.92
CA ILE A 112 6.51 12.70 1.92
C ILE A 112 7.65 12.89 0.91
N PHE A 113 8.60 11.95 0.86
CA PHE A 113 9.70 12.00 -0.11
C PHE A 113 9.17 12.07 -1.55
N GLN A 114 8.16 11.25 -1.86
CA GLN A 114 7.59 11.20 -3.20
C GLN A 114 6.76 12.43 -3.53
N TYR A 115 6.00 12.97 -2.58
CA TYR A 115 5.32 14.25 -2.75
C TYR A 115 6.31 15.36 -3.12
N HIS A 116 7.40 15.48 -2.36
CA HIS A 116 8.43 16.48 -2.62
C HIS A 116 9.01 16.30 -4.02
N LYS A 117 9.43 15.08 -4.37
CA LYS A 117 9.97 14.75 -5.70
C LYS A 117 8.99 15.10 -6.83
N ILE A 118 7.69 14.84 -6.65
CA ILE A 118 6.69 15.15 -7.67
C ILE A 118 6.53 16.66 -7.80
N VAL A 119 6.33 17.39 -6.69
CA VAL A 119 6.13 18.84 -6.71
C VAL A 119 7.34 19.59 -7.28
N THR A 120 8.57 19.13 -6.98
CA THR A 120 9.78 19.78 -7.50
C THR A 120 10.01 19.49 -8.98
N ASN A 121 9.73 18.27 -9.45
CA ASN A 121 10.06 17.85 -10.82
C ASN A 121 8.92 18.09 -11.81
N TYR A 122 7.70 17.98 -11.32
CA TYR A 122 6.48 18.20 -12.09
C TYR A 122 5.83 19.39 -11.41
N ARG A 123 5.88 20.55 -12.06
CA ARG A 123 5.17 21.78 -11.68
C ARG A 123 3.66 21.55 -11.86
N SER A 124 3.14 20.56 -11.14
CA SER A 124 1.82 20.00 -11.28
C SER A 124 0.89 20.83 -10.42
N GLU A 125 0.30 21.86 -11.05
CA GLU A 125 -0.86 22.60 -10.52
C GLU A 125 -2.13 21.74 -10.53
N ASN A 126 -2.02 20.42 -10.69
CA ASN A 126 -3.15 19.52 -10.70
C ASN A 126 -3.77 19.45 -9.29
N GLU A 127 -4.84 20.22 -9.10
CA GLU A 127 -5.59 20.32 -7.86
C GLU A 127 -6.01 18.95 -7.31
N LYS A 128 -6.38 18.00 -8.19
CA LYS A 128 -6.74 16.64 -7.80
C LYS A 128 -5.55 15.86 -7.23
N PHE A 129 -4.34 16.09 -7.73
CA PHE A 129 -3.13 15.50 -7.14
C PHE A 129 -2.92 16.01 -5.71
N ILE A 130 -2.89 17.34 -5.56
CA ILE A 130 -2.66 18.01 -4.28
C ILE A 130 -3.72 17.55 -3.27
N HIS A 131 -4.99 17.56 -3.67
CA HIS A 131 -6.10 17.09 -2.86
C HIS A 131 -5.89 15.63 -2.38
N ASN A 132 -5.53 14.71 -3.28
CA ASN A 132 -5.32 13.32 -2.90
C ASN A 132 -4.10 13.13 -1.98
N ILE A 133 -3.00 13.87 -2.17
CA ILE A 133 -1.85 13.81 -1.26
C ILE A 133 -2.21 14.35 0.12
N VAL A 134 -2.90 15.50 0.18
CA VAL A 134 -3.40 16.03 1.45
C VAL A 134 -4.32 15.00 2.13
N ALA A 135 -5.21 14.35 1.37
CA ALA A 135 -6.06 13.29 1.90
C ALA A 135 -5.28 12.08 2.44
N LEU A 136 -4.17 11.69 1.80
CA LEU A 136 -3.28 10.64 2.30
C LEU A 136 -2.57 11.08 3.59
N ILE A 137 -2.03 12.30 3.63
CA ILE A 137 -1.36 12.82 4.83
C ILE A 137 -2.34 12.86 6.00
N SER A 138 -3.54 13.43 5.80
CA SER A 138 -4.58 13.45 6.82
C SER A 138 -5.00 12.06 7.27
N LEU A 139 -5.04 11.08 6.37
CA LEU A 139 -5.34 9.68 6.69
C LEU A 139 -4.27 9.06 7.59
N PHE A 140 -2.98 9.26 7.29
CA PHE A 140 -1.90 8.77 8.15
C PHE A 140 -1.97 9.42 9.53
N LEU A 141 -2.15 10.74 9.59
CA LEU A 141 -2.24 11.47 10.86
C LEU A 141 -3.46 11.03 11.70
N SER A 142 -4.62 10.78 11.08
CA SER A 142 -5.79 10.31 11.84
C SER A 142 -5.59 8.92 12.43
N TYR A 143 -4.95 8.02 11.68
CA TYR A 143 -4.67 6.66 12.17
C TYR A 143 -3.56 6.63 13.24
N ASP A 144 -2.58 7.52 13.18
CA ASP A 144 -1.49 7.58 14.16
C ASP A 144 -1.97 8.19 15.50
N VAL A 145 -2.90 9.15 15.44
CA VAL A 145 -3.56 9.72 16.64
C VAL A 145 -4.43 8.67 17.36
N ASP A 146 -5.11 7.78 16.62
CA ASP A 146 -5.94 6.71 17.19
C ASP A 146 -5.15 5.60 17.92
N ILE A 147 -3.86 5.43 17.62
CA ILE A 147 -2.99 4.42 18.29
C ILE A 147 -2.31 5.02 19.54
N GLY A 148 -2.29 6.35 19.66
CA GLY A 148 -1.69 7.07 20.78
C GLY A 148 -2.37 6.85 22.15
N ASP A 149 -3.58 6.27 22.16
CA ASP A 149 -4.39 6.05 23.38
C ASP A 149 -4.43 4.58 23.85
N LYS A 150 -3.65 3.68 23.23
CA LYS A 150 -3.42 2.32 23.73
C LYS A 150 -1.94 2.10 24.00
N ARG A 151 -1.38 2.85 24.96
CA ARG A 151 -0.17 2.37 25.64
C ARG A 151 -0.60 1.22 26.56
N PRO A 152 -0.02 0.02 26.44
CA PRO A 152 -0.22 -1.00 27.45
C PRO A 152 0.35 -0.48 28.78
N GLU A 153 -0.48 -0.59 29.82
CA GLU A 153 -0.10 -0.39 31.22
C GLU A 153 0.91 -1.45 31.67
#